data_AF-X0UHP5-F1
#
_entry.id   AF-X0UHP5-F1
#
_cell.length_a   1.000
_cell.length_b   1.000
_cell.length_c   1.000
_cell.angle_alpha   90.00
_cell.angle_beta   90.00
_cell.angle_gamma   90.00
#
_symmetry.space_group_name_H-M   'P 1'
#
loop_
_entity.id
_entity.type
_entity.pdbx_description
1 polymer ?
#
loop_
_entity_poly.entity_id
_entity_poly.type
_entity_poly.pdbx_seq_one_letter_code
_entity_poly.pdbx_strand_id
1 'polypeptide(L)'
;MLDRPRKELNSLEQLVRVKYCKDGPIKYISHLNLAQVFTRALRRANIPVVISGGFNPRFRISFGPPLPLGISSTSEYLDIRLKEEVKVEELTERLNLVLPQGLKILQAKTIPSSADSLVKIIDRASYIITLKIKEKLLDSAAKNQENELKRVGAGNKEK
;
A
#
# COMPACT_ATOMS: atom_id res chain seq x y z
N MET A 1 23.97 -40.06 1.02
CA MET A 1 23.06 -38.90 1.12
C MET A 1 23.62 -37.83 0.19
N LEU A 2 23.13 -37.78 -1.05
CA LEU A 2 23.72 -36.95 -2.10
C LEU A 2 23.47 -35.47 -1.82
N ASP A 3 24.56 -34.76 -1.56
CA ASP A 3 24.66 -33.31 -1.59
C ASP A 3 24.22 -32.83 -2.98
N ARG A 4 23.06 -32.17 -3.07
CA ARG A 4 22.60 -31.58 -4.33
C ARG A 4 23.28 -30.21 -4.46
N PRO A 5 24.09 -29.98 -5.50
CA PRO A 5 24.72 -28.68 -5.70
C PRO A 5 23.64 -27.62 -5.87
N ARG A 6 23.70 -26.60 -5.02
CA ARG A 6 22.85 -25.41 -5.09
C ARG A 6 23.22 -24.66 -6.37
N LYS A 7 22.60 -25.04 -7.50
CA LYS A 7 22.76 -24.36 -8.78
C LYS A 7 22.55 -22.86 -8.57
N GLU A 8 23.62 -22.10 -8.76
CA GLU A 8 23.58 -20.68 -9.10
C GLU A 8 22.69 -20.52 -10.34
N LEU A 9 21.41 -20.18 -10.11
CA LEU A 9 20.57 -19.66 -11.17
C LEU A 9 20.80 -18.15 -11.20
N ASN A 10 21.68 -17.71 -12.09
CA ASN A 10 21.62 -16.37 -12.66
C ASN A 10 20.35 -16.23 -13.53
N SER A 11 19.17 -16.45 -12.94
CA SER A 11 17.91 -15.96 -13.50
C SER A 11 17.81 -14.51 -13.05
N LEU A 12 17.86 -13.56 -13.98
CA LEU A 12 17.54 -12.17 -13.69
C LEU A 12 16.10 -12.12 -13.15
N GLU A 13 15.96 -12.08 -11.82
CA GLU A 13 14.67 -11.83 -11.18
C GLU A 13 14.20 -10.43 -11.62
N GLN A 14 12.99 -10.34 -12.17
CA GLN A 14 12.38 -9.04 -12.46
C GLN A 14 11.72 -8.51 -11.18
N LEU A 15 12.03 -7.27 -10.82
CA LEU A 15 11.36 -6.57 -9.72
C LEU A 15 10.29 -5.64 -10.29
N VAL A 16 9.03 -5.87 -9.92
CA VAL A 16 7.89 -5.05 -10.34
C VAL A 16 7.31 -4.34 -9.13
N ARG A 17 7.27 -3.01 -9.17
CA ARG A 17 6.59 -2.17 -8.20
C ARG A 17 5.18 -1.89 -8.68
N VAL A 18 4.21 -2.18 -7.81
CA VAL A 18 2.79 -2.14 -8.09
C VAL A 18 2.13 -1.12 -7.17
N LYS A 19 1.36 -0.21 -7.77
CA LYS A 19 0.45 0.70 -7.08
C LYS A 19 -0.95 0.11 -7.09
N TYR A 20 -1.63 0.10 -5.96
CA TYR A 20 -3.00 -0.40 -5.84
C TYR A 20 -3.86 0.50 -4.95
N CYS A 21 -5.18 0.46 -5.13
CA CYS A 21 -6.14 1.02 -4.19
C CYS A 21 -6.76 -0.04 -3.30
N LYS A 22 -7.25 0.41 -2.15
CA LYS A 22 -7.90 -0.39 -1.11
C LYS A 22 -9.14 0.36 -0.62
N ASP A 23 -10.32 -0.02 -1.05
CA ASP A 23 -11.58 0.65 -0.75
C ASP A 23 -12.74 -0.31 -0.44
N GLY A 24 -13.89 0.26 -0.05
CA GLY A 24 -15.07 -0.53 0.30
C GLY A 24 -14.84 -1.47 1.50
N PRO A 25 -15.45 -2.67 1.51
CA PRO A 25 -15.33 -3.63 2.61
C PRO A 25 -13.91 -4.12 2.87
N ILE A 26 -13.02 -4.08 1.87
CA ILE A 26 -11.64 -4.59 2.01
C ILE A 26 -10.82 -3.79 3.05
N LYS A 27 -11.26 -2.57 3.41
CA LYS A 27 -10.59 -1.75 4.44
C LYS A 27 -10.53 -2.43 5.81
N TYR A 28 -11.46 -3.37 6.09
CA TYR A 28 -11.53 -4.12 7.34
C TYR A 28 -10.68 -5.40 7.36
N ILE A 29 -9.89 -5.65 6.32
CA ILE A 29 -8.97 -6.78 6.32
C ILE A 29 -7.59 -6.33 6.82
N SER A 30 -7.02 -7.13 7.73
CA SER A 30 -5.69 -6.91 8.31
C SER A 30 -4.58 -7.02 7.25
N HIS A 31 -3.41 -6.47 7.56
CA HIS A 31 -2.25 -6.54 6.67
C HIS A 31 -1.84 -7.99 6.31
N LEU A 32 -1.85 -8.90 7.29
CA LEU A 32 -1.53 -10.32 7.07
C LEU A 32 -2.51 -10.98 6.09
N ASN A 33 -3.80 -10.72 6.26
CA ASN A 33 -4.82 -11.25 5.37
C ASN A 33 -4.76 -10.60 3.99
N LEU A 34 -4.39 -9.31 3.90
CA LEU A 34 -4.14 -8.65 2.62
C LEU A 34 -2.97 -9.32 1.86
N ALA A 35 -1.88 -9.67 2.56
CA ALA A 35 -0.79 -10.44 1.96
C ALA A 35 -1.24 -11.81 1.45
N GLN A 36 -2.16 -12.48 2.16
CA GLN A 36 -2.78 -13.73 1.71
C GLN A 36 -3.67 -13.52 0.47
N VAL A 37 -4.44 -12.42 0.41
CA VAL A 37 -5.24 -12.06 -0.76
C VAL A 37 -4.35 -11.88 -1.99
N PHE A 38 -3.25 -11.13 -1.88
CA PHE A 38 -2.30 -10.95 -2.97
C PHE A 38 -1.62 -12.26 -3.37
N THR A 39 -1.21 -13.09 -2.41
CA THR A 39 -0.64 -14.42 -2.71
C THR A 39 -1.62 -15.29 -3.50
N ARG A 40 -2.90 -15.31 -3.09
CA ARG A 40 -3.95 -16.05 -3.80
C ARG A 40 -4.23 -15.45 -5.18
N ALA A 41 -4.23 -14.13 -5.31
CA ALA A 41 -4.43 -13.44 -6.59
C ALA A 41 -3.29 -13.74 -7.57
N LEU A 42 -2.03 -13.63 -7.13
CA LEU A 42 -0.85 -13.96 -7.92
C LEU A 42 -0.89 -15.41 -8.41
N ARG A 43 -1.29 -16.34 -7.54
CA ARG A 43 -1.48 -17.74 -7.91
C ARG A 43 -2.62 -17.92 -8.93
N ARG A 44 -3.80 -17.34 -8.69
CA ARG A 44 -4.95 -17.44 -9.61
C ARG A 44 -4.67 -16.83 -10.99
N ALA A 45 -3.92 -15.73 -10.99
CA ALA A 45 -3.51 -15.06 -12.21
C ALA A 45 -2.35 -15.78 -12.92
N ASN A 46 -1.82 -16.88 -12.39
CA ASN A 46 -0.66 -17.62 -12.91
C ASN A 46 0.62 -16.78 -13.03
N ILE A 47 0.82 -15.79 -12.15
CA ILE A 47 2.00 -14.92 -12.19
C ILE A 47 3.23 -15.70 -11.70
N PRO A 48 4.37 -15.70 -12.42
CA PRO A 48 5.56 -16.49 -12.11
C PRO A 48 6.39 -15.86 -10.97
N VAL A 49 5.82 -15.78 -9.76
CA VAL A 49 6.46 -15.14 -8.60
C VAL A 49 7.58 -16.01 -8.02
N VAL A 50 8.71 -15.39 -7.64
CA VAL A 50 9.79 -16.07 -6.93
C VAL A 50 9.30 -16.55 -5.56
N ILE A 51 9.69 -17.77 -5.20
CA ILE A 51 9.38 -18.38 -3.91
C ILE A 51 10.63 -18.31 -3.04
N SER A 52 10.50 -17.85 -1.79
CA SER A 52 11.60 -17.83 -0.83
C SER A 52 12.09 -19.25 -0.52
N GLY A 53 13.40 -19.44 -0.45
CA GLY A 53 13.97 -20.68 0.06
C GLY A 53 13.76 -20.84 1.57
N GLY A 54 13.69 -22.08 2.07
CA GLY A 54 13.61 -22.41 3.49
C GLY A 54 12.40 -23.25 3.88
N PHE A 55 12.19 -23.43 5.19
CA PHE A 55 11.16 -24.32 5.75
C PHE A 55 9.71 -23.82 5.57
N ASN A 56 9.51 -22.54 5.26
CA ASN A 56 8.19 -21.94 5.00
C ASN A 56 8.23 -21.13 3.71
N PRO A 57 8.12 -21.78 2.53
CA PRO A 57 8.17 -21.11 1.24
C PRO A 57 7.03 -20.10 1.11
N ARG A 58 7.37 -18.84 0.83
CA ARG A 58 6.43 -17.75 0.60
C ARG A 58 6.80 -17.02 -0.68
N PHE A 59 5.80 -16.44 -1.34
CA PHE A 59 6.06 -15.55 -2.47
C PHE A 59 6.90 -14.34 -2.01
N ARG A 60 7.91 -13.97 -2.80
CA ARG A 60 8.75 -12.80 -2.54
C ARG A 60 7.99 -11.53 -2.91
N ILE A 61 7.19 -11.09 -1.96
CA ILE A 61 6.41 -9.85 -2.00
C ILE A 61 6.87 -8.98 -0.84
N SER A 62 7.08 -7.70 -1.09
CA SER A 62 7.39 -6.70 -0.07
C SER A 62 6.36 -5.59 -0.11
N PHE A 63 5.70 -5.32 1.00
CA PHE A 63 4.71 -4.26 1.08
C PHE A 63 5.35 -2.95 1.53
N GLY A 64 4.72 -1.83 1.17
CA GLY A 64 4.98 -0.55 1.84
C GLY A 64 4.50 -0.56 3.30
N PRO A 65 4.62 0.59 3.98
CA PRO A 65 4.09 0.76 5.33
C PRO A 65 2.62 0.32 5.41
N PRO A 66 2.22 -0.48 6.42
CA PRO A 66 0.87 -1.02 6.48
C PRO A 66 -0.15 0.06 6.83
N LEU A 67 -1.24 0.11 6.07
CA LEU A 67 -2.40 0.96 6.39
C LEU A 67 -3.17 0.40 7.61
N PRO A 68 -3.56 1.25 8.58
CA PRO A 68 -4.38 0.82 9.72
C PRO A 68 -5.72 0.20 9.29
N LEU A 69 -6.25 -0.65 10.16
CA LEU A 69 -7.54 -1.31 9.94
C LEU A 69 -8.66 -0.28 9.82
N GLY A 70 -9.59 -0.50 8.90
CA GLY A 70 -10.76 0.37 8.70
C GLY A 70 -10.48 1.60 7.83
N ILE A 71 -9.23 1.85 7.47
CA ILE A 71 -8.84 2.95 6.58
C ILE A 71 -8.79 2.45 5.12
N SER A 72 -9.33 3.27 4.22
CA SER A 72 -9.21 3.10 2.77
C SER A 72 -8.04 3.92 2.23
N SER A 73 -7.43 3.47 1.14
CA SER A 73 -6.37 4.21 0.47
C SER A 73 -6.52 4.15 -1.04
N THR A 74 -6.16 5.26 -1.69
CA THR A 74 -6.14 5.40 -3.14
C THR A 74 -4.79 5.03 -3.74
N SER A 75 -3.75 4.85 -2.93
CA SER A 75 -2.37 4.72 -3.43
C SER A 75 -1.46 3.98 -2.44
N GLU A 76 -1.65 2.67 -2.35
CA GLU A 76 -0.73 1.77 -1.65
C GLU A 76 0.27 1.16 -2.64
N TYR A 77 1.39 0.65 -2.12
CA TYR A 77 2.43 0.05 -2.94
C TYR A 77 2.88 -1.31 -2.40
N LEU A 78 3.25 -2.19 -3.34
CA LEU A 78 3.95 -3.44 -3.07
C LEU A 78 4.95 -3.73 -4.19
N ASP A 79 5.98 -4.48 -3.86
CA ASP A 79 7.01 -4.96 -4.76
C ASP A 79 6.88 -6.48 -4.91
N ILE A 80 6.94 -6.98 -6.14
CA ILE A 80 6.85 -8.40 -6.49
C ILE A 80 8.12 -8.81 -7.23
N ARG A 81 8.77 -9.89 -6.79
CA ARG A 81 9.86 -10.50 -7.55
C ARG A 81 9.34 -11.63 -8.43
N LEU A 82 9.60 -11.54 -9.72
CA LEU A 82 9.20 -12.52 -10.73
C LEU A 82 10.40 -13.35 -11.18
N LYS A 83 10.14 -14.61 -11.53
CA LYS A 83 11.15 -15.58 -11.99
C LYS A 83 11.61 -15.31 -13.43
N GLU A 84 10.78 -14.63 -14.19
CA GLU A 84 10.96 -14.32 -15.61
C GLU A 84 10.31 -12.98 -15.93
N GLU A 85 10.61 -12.45 -17.12
CA GLU A 85 10.05 -11.18 -17.57
C GLU A 85 8.56 -11.30 -17.88
N VAL A 86 7.76 -10.43 -17.26
CA VAL A 86 6.32 -10.26 -17.51
C VAL A 86 6.07 -8.80 -17.81
N LYS A 87 5.32 -8.53 -18.88
CA LYS A 87 4.88 -7.17 -19.23
C LYS A 87 4.01 -6.63 -18.11
N VAL A 88 4.26 -5.39 -17.69
CA VAL A 88 3.57 -4.80 -16.54
C VAL A 88 2.07 -4.58 -16.82
N GLU A 89 1.71 -4.37 -18.08
CA GLU A 89 0.33 -4.27 -18.56
C GLU A 89 -0.40 -5.61 -18.38
N GLU A 90 0.25 -6.70 -18.81
CA GLU A 90 -0.28 -8.06 -18.69
C GLU A 90 -0.44 -8.46 -17.22
N LEU A 91 0.57 -8.17 -16.37
CA LEU A 91 0.48 -8.39 -14.92
C LEU A 91 -0.69 -7.61 -14.31
N THR A 92 -0.87 -6.37 -14.72
CA THR A 92 -1.95 -5.49 -14.23
C THR A 92 -3.32 -6.03 -14.61
N GLU A 93 -3.50 -6.40 -15.87
CA GLU A 93 -4.76 -6.96 -16.39
C GLU A 93 -5.10 -8.27 -15.68
N ARG A 94 -4.18 -9.25 -15.67
CA ARG A 94 -4.39 -10.56 -15.05
C ARG A 94 -4.71 -10.47 -13.57
N LEU A 95 -4.05 -9.57 -12.83
CA LEU A 95 -4.36 -9.36 -11.41
C LEU A 95 -5.72 -8.71 -11.23
N ASN A 96 -6.07 -7.68 -12.01
CA ASN A 96 -7.36 -7.01 -11.90
C ASN A 96 -8.54 -7.91 -12.24
N LEU A 97 -8.37 -8.91 -13.11
CA LEU A 97 -9.40 -9.92 -13.40
C LEU A 97 -9.73 -10.82 -12.20
N VAL A 98 -8.78 -11.02 -11.29
CA VAL A 98 -8.92 -11.98 -10.19
C VAL A 98 -8.95 -11.33 -8.81
N LEU A 99 -8.62 -10.05 -8.66
CA LEU A 99 -8.67 -9.35 -7.39
C LEU A 99 -10.12 -9.21 -6.91
N PRO A 100 -10.37 -9.30 -5.60
CA PRO A 100 -11.70 -9.07 -5.06
C PRO A 100 -12.09 -7.59 -5.21
N GLN A 101 -13.41 -7.34 -5.22
CA GLN A 101 -13.93 -5.98 -5.14
C GLN A 101 -13.31 -5.22 -3.96
N GLY A 102 -12.94 -3.96 -4.21
CA GLY A 102 -12.25 -3.13 -3.24
C GLY A 102 -10.71 -3.10 -3.41
N LEU A 103 -10.15 -3.99 -4.23
CA LEU A 103 -8.73 -3.97 -4.60
C LEU A 103 -8.58 -3.82 -6.11
N LYS A 104 -7.74 -2.89 -6.53
CA LYS A 104 -7.42 -2.69 -7.94
C LYS A 104 -5.98 -2.28 -8.10
N ILE A 105 -5.28 -2.90 -9.04
CA ILE A 105 -3.98 -2.44 -9.51
C ILE A 105 -4.20 -1.21 -10.39
N LEU A 106 -3.57 -0.10 -10.01
CA LEU A 106 -3.64 1.18 -10.70
C LEU A 106 -2.48 1.38 -11.67
N GLN A 107 -1.30 0.88 -11.29
CA GLN A 107 -0.08 1.01 -12.08
C GLN A 107 0.92 -0.08 -11.68
N ALA A 108 1.73 -0.52 -12.63
CA ALA A 108 2.89 -1.36 -12.36
C ALA A 108 4.10 -0.83 -13.17
N LYS A 109 5.30 -0.96 -12.60
CA LYS A 109 6.55 -0.62 -13.29
C LYS A 109 7.64 -1.63 -12.93
N THR A 110 8.38 -2.08 -13.93
CA THR A 110 9.66 -2.75 -13.70
C THR A 110 10.65 -1.75 -13.14
N ILE A 111 11.35 -2.12 -12.06
CA ILE A 111 12.37 -1.29 -11.43
C ILE A 111 13.68 -2.09 -11.29
N PRO A 112 14.84 -1.41 -11.20
CA PRO A 112 16.10 -2.09 -10.94
C PRO A 112 16.05 -2.92 -9.65
N SER A 113 16.70 -4.08 -9.63
CA SER A 113 16.80 -4.94 -8.44
C SER A 113 17.51 -4.26 -7.26
N SER A 114 18.31 -3.22 -7.55
CA SER A 114 19.00 -2.35 -6.59
C SER A 114 18.16 -1.17 -6.09
N ALA A 115 16.92 -1.02 -6.56
CA ALA A 115 16.06 0.07 -6.13
C ALA A 115 15.78 0.01 -4.62
N ASP A 116 15.67 1.19 -4.01
CA ASP A 116 15.34 1.31 -2.59
C ASP A 116 13.99 0.68 -2.25
N SER A 117 13.92 0.10 -1.05
CA SER A 117 12.70 -0.54 -0.54
C SER A 117 11.57 0.47 -0.35
N LEU A 118 10.32 0.01 -0.45
CA LEU A 118 9.14 0.84 -0.24
C LEU A 118 9.15 1.56 1.13
N VAL A 119 9.62 0.88 2.18
CA VAL A 119 9.71 1.46 3.53
C VAL A 119 10.72 2.60 3.60
N LYS A 120 11.77 2.58 2.76
CA LYS A 120 12.78 3.65 2.72
C LYS A 120 12.30 4.88 1.95
N ILE A 121 11.53 4.69 0.87
CA ILE A 121 11.16 5.78 -0.04
C ILE A 121 9.80 6.42 0.26
N ILE A 122 8.91 5.73 0.97
CA ILE A 122 7.60 6.28 1.34
C ILE A 122 7.79 7.12 2.60
N ASP A 123 7.72 8.44 2.45
CA ASP A 123 7.97 9.43 3.51
C ASP A 123 6.74 10.27 3.87
N ARG A 124 5.65 10.18 3.09
CA ARG A 124 4.47 11.04 3.20
C ARG A 124 3.17 10.28 3.07
N ALA A 125 2.15 10.78 3.75
CA ALA A 125 0.77 10.36 3.62
C ALA A 125 -0.15 11.59 3.62
N SER A 126 -1.28 11.51 2.92
CA SER A 126 -2.32 12.53 2.92
C SER A 126 -3.64 11.89 3.34
N TYR A 127 -4.37 12.58 4.21
CA TYR A 127 -5.60 12.07 4.81
C TYR A 127 -6.79 12.93 4.41
N ILE A 128 -7.87 12.28 4.03
CA ILE A 128 -9.19 12.91 3.87
C ILE A 128 -10.05 12.37 5.01
N ILE A 129 -10.49 13.27 5.88
CA ILE A 129 -11.33 12.93 7.03
C ILE A 129 -12.69 13.59 6.82
N THR A 130 -13.75 12.77 6.76
CA THR A 130 -15.13 13.27 6.72
C THR A 130 -15.72 13.20 8.12
N LEU A 131 -16.03 14.36 8.69
CA LEU A 131 -16.61 14.48 10.02
C LEU A 131 -18.09 14.83 9.90
N LYS A 132 -18.94 14.11 10.64
CA LYS A 132 -20.33 14.54 10.87
C LYS A 132 -20.36 15.37 12.15
N ILE A 133 -20.51 16.68 12.01
CA ILE A 133 -20.57 17.60 13.15
C ILE A 133 -22.04 17.89 13.45
N LYS A 134 -22.44 17.85 14.72
CA LYS A 134 -23.77 18.33 15.15
C LYS A 134 -23.75 19.86 15.11
N GLU A 135 -24.78 20.50 14.56
CA GLU A 135 -24.87 21.98 14.42
C GLU A 135 -24.51 22.75 15.71
N LYS A 136 -24.95 22.28 16.88
CA LYS A 136 -24.64 22.90 18.18
C LYS A 136 -23.14 23.02 18.51
N LEU A 137 -22.28 22.25 17.85
CA LEU A 137 -20.82 22.29 18.03
C LEU A 137 -20.11 23.23 17.04
N LEU A 138 -20.76 23.59 15.92
CA LEU A 138 -20.24 24.57 14.97
C LEU A 138 -20.37 25.99 15.53
N ASP A 139 -21.47 26.28 16.23
CA ASP A 139 -21.74 27.59 16.85
C ASP A 139 -20.76 27.93 17.98
N SER A 140 -20.29 26.94 18.74
CA SER A 140 -19.33 27.14 19.83
C SER A 140 -17.89 27.28 19.33
N ALA A 141 -17.53 26.62 18.23
CA ALA A 141 -16.22 26.79 17.58
C ALA A 141 -16.07 28.18 16.93
N ALA A 142 -17.12 28.68 16.26
CA ALA A 142 -17.14 30.02 15.67
C ALA A 142 -17.04 31.13 16.75
N LYS A 143 -17.76 30.97 17.87
CA LYS A 143 -17.70 31.92 19.01
C LYS A 143 -16.34 31.94 19.72
N ASN A 144 -15.63 30.82 19.76
CA ASN A 144 -14.30 30.74 20.36
C ASN A 144 -13.23 31.44 19.51
N GLN A 145 -13.27 31.29 18.18
CA GLN A 145 -12.37 32.03 17.28
C GLN A 145 -12.60 33.54 17.36
N GLU A 146 -13.86 33.98 17.41
CA GLU A 146 -14.19 35.41 17.52
C GLU A 146 -13.75 36.02 18.86
N ASN A 147 -13.79 35.24 19.94
CA ASN A 147 -13.29 35.65 21.26
C ASN A 147 -11.75 35.66 21.35
N GLU A 148 -11.05 34.76 20.66
CA GLU A 148 -9.59 34.78 20.57
C GLU A 148 -9.07 35.96 19.74
N LEU A 149 -9.72 36.27 18.61
CA LEU A 149 -9.42 37.46 17.79
C LEU A 149 -9.66 38.78 18.55
N LYS A 150 -10.72 38.87 19.37
CA LYS A 150 -11.00 40.03 20.24
C LYS A 150 -9.99 40.17 21.40
N ARG A 151 -9.45 39.07 21.92
CA ARG A 151 -8.40 39.09 22.97
C ARG A 151 -7.03 39.50 22.43
N VAL A 152 -6.67 39.11 21.21
CA VAL A 152 -5.40 39.52 20.57
C VAL A 152 -5.44 41.01 20.18
N GLY A 153 -6.60 41.54 19.76
CA GLY A 153 -6.77 42.95 19.43
C GLY A 153 -6.79 43.92 20.63
N ALA A 154 -7.12 43.44 21.83
CA ALA A 154 -7.16 44.25 23.05
C ALA A 154 -5.78 44.41 23.74
N GLY A 155 -4.79 43.58 23.40
CA GLY A 155 -3.45 43.59 24.02
C GLY A 155 -2.46 44.63 23.46
N ASN A 156 -2.80 45.38 22.40
CA ASN A 156 -1.90 46.34 21.76
C ASN A 156 -2.26 47.82 22.02
N LYS A 157 -3.02 48.10 23.07
CA LYS A 157 -3.23 49.46 23.57
C LYS A 157 -3.07 49.47 25.09
N GLU A 158 -1.85 49.33 25.58
CA GLU A 158 -1.38 50.02 26.79
C GLU A 158 0.14 49.83 26.97
N LYS A 159 0.85 50.95 26.76
CA LYS A 159 2.25 51.28 27.11
C LYS A 159 3.38 50.73 26.24
#